data_AF-A0A1F7IBP1-F1
#
_entry.id   AF-A0A1F7IBP1-F1
#
_cell.length_a   1.000
_cell.length_b   1.000
_cell.length_c   1.000
_cell.angle_alpha   90.00
_cell.angle_beta   90.00
_cell.angle_gamma   90.00
#
_symmetry.space_group_name_H-M   'P 1'
#
loop_
_entity.id
_entity.type
_entity.pdbx_description
1 polymer ?
#
loop_
_entity_poly.entity_id
_entity_poly.type
_entity_poly.pdbx_seq_one_letter_code
_entity_poly.pdbx_strand_id
1 'polypeptide(L)'
;MDTNVKTDDSSNAEEFRKMIEVEVLKIIKDLAENGLTPKERIQEIAESTLNLIKPGMNIEELYGSAVKLDDRHSELAPVVFKIMKEYEEKFEKKALVHVSQLVKEGNFDKAQDMVKKVLLFKSLS
;
A
#
# COMPACT_ATOMS: atom_id res chain seq x y z
N MET A 1 32.09 13.54 8.88
CA MET A 1 30.85 14.16 8.38
C MET A 1 30.22 13.12 7.46
N ASP A 2 29.40 12.27 8.05
CA ASP A 2 28.87 11.06 7.44
C ASP A 2 27.68 11.40 6.53
N THR A 3 27.92 11.35 5.21
CA THR A 3 26.93 11.58 4.16
C THR A 3 26.22 10.29 3.70
N ASN A 4 26.24 9.21 4.49
CA ASN A 4 25.86 7.89 4.00
C ASN A 4 24.42 7.42 4.36
N VAL A 5 23.57 8.28 4.94
CA VAL A 5 22.24 7.86 5.45
C VAL A 5 21.10 8.10 4.44
N LYS A 6 21.26 8.96 3.42
CA LYS A 6 20.15 9.34 2.51
C LYS A 6 19.94 8.41 1.31
N THR A 7 20.93 7.60 0.95
CA THR A 7 20.90 6.76 -0.27
C THR A 7 20.10 5.47 -0.10
N ASP A 8 20.06 4.92 1.11
CA ASP A 8 19.44 3.62 1.39
C ASP A 8 17.90 3.72 1.42
N ASP A 9 17.36 4.75 2.08
CA ASP A 9 15.90 4.97 2.20
C ASP A 9 15.23 5.23 0.85
N SER A 10 15.90 5.96 -0.06
CA SER A 10 15.36 6.25 -1.39
C SER A 10 15.33 5.02 -2.30
N SER A 11 16.32 4.11 -2.18
CA SER A 11 16.34 2.86 -2.93
C SER A 11 15.24 1.92 -2.43
N ASN A 12 15.12 1.78 -1.11
CA ASN A 12 14.10 0.94 -0.47
C ASN A 12 12.67 1.43 -0.76
N ALA A 13 12.44 2.75 -0.76
CA ALA A 13 11.15 3.32 -1.14
C ALA A 13 10.78 3.01 -2.60
N GLU A 14 11.74 3.13 -3.52
CA GLU A 14 11.52 2.86 -4.94
C GLU A 14 11.29 1.37 -5.22
N GLU A 15 11.99 0.49 -4.51
CA GLU A 15 11.73 -0.95 -4.56
C GLU A 15 10.35 -1.30 -4.02
N PHE A 16 9.95 -0.68 -2.90
CA PHE A 16 8.63 -0.86 -2.31
C PHE A 16 7.51 -0.36 -3.26
N ARG A 17 7.70 0.81 -3.88
CA ARG A 17 6.81 1.34 -4.93
C ARG A 17 6.62 0.34 -6.08
N LYS A 18 7.72 -0.17 -6.63
CA LYS A 18 7.69 -1.14 -7.73
C LYS A 18 7.01 -2.44 -7.33
N MET A 19 7.26 -2.91 -6.10
CA MET A 19 6.57 -4.09 -5.58
C MET A 19 5.06 -3.89 -5.56
N ILE A 20 4.57 -2.75 -5.06
CA ILE A 20 3.14 -2.39 -5.06
C ILE A 20 2.58 -2.43 -6.49
N GLU A 21 3.24 -1.76 -7.43
CA GLU A 21 2.81 -1.70 -8.83
C GLU A 21 2.75 -3.08 -9.49
N VAL A 22 3.75 -3.93 -9.24
CA VAL A 22 3.80 -5.30 -9.76
C VAL A 22 2.66 -6.15 -9.19
N GLU A 23 2.35 -6.03 -7.90
CA GLU A 23 1.26 -6.80 -7.28
C GLU A 23 -0.12 -6.35 -7.80
N VAL A 24 -0.33 -5.04 -7.99
CA VAL A 24 -1.55 -4.54 -8.65
C VAL A 24 -1.65 -5.05 -10.09
N LEU A 25 -0.56 -5.01 -10.86
CA LEU A 25 -0.55 -5.48 -12.25
C LEU A 25 -0.92 -6.96 -12.36
N LYS A 26 -0.54 -7.79 -11.39
CA LYS A 26 -0.96 -9.20 -11.34
C LYS A 26 -2.48 -9.31 -11.20
N ILE A 27 -3.10 -8.54 -10.30
CA ILE A 27 -4.57 -8.52 -10.16
C ILE A 27 -5.23 -8.03 -11.46
N ILE A 28 -4.73 -6.94 -12.05
CA ILE A 28 -5.24 -6.43 -13.33
C ILE A 28 -5.18 -7.50 -14.41
N LYS A 29 -4.05 -8.22 -14.50
CA LYS A 29 -3.86 -9.31 -15.46
C LYS A 29 -4.88 -10.43 -15.23
N ASP A 30 -5.03 -10.89 -13.99
CA ASP A 30 -5.99 -11.95 -13.65
C ASP A 30 -7.44 -11.51 -13.95
N LEU A 31 -7.80 -10.27 -13.65
CA LEU A 31 -9.13 -9.71 -13.96
C LEU A 31 -9.39 -9.63 -15.46
N ALA A 32 -8.37 -9.28 -16.25
CA ALA A 32 -8.44 -9.22 -17.70
C ALA A 32 -8.53 -10.61 -18.34
N GLU A 33 -7.74 -11.58 -17.86
CA GLU A 33 -7.71 -12.95 -18.38
C GLU A 33 -9.00 -13.72 -18.08
N ASN A 34 -9.64 -13.47 -16.93
CA ASN A 34 -10.91 -14.09 -16.58
C ASN A 34 -12.08 -13.57 -17.43
N GLY A 35 -11.96 -12.40 -18.09
CA GLY A 35 -12.96 -11.85 -19.01
C GLY A 35 -14.30 -11.44 -18.38
N LEU A 36 -14.47 -11.61 -17.07
CA LEU A 36 -15.69 -11.27 -16.33
C LEU A 36 -15.70 -9.82 -15.82
N THR A 37 -14.55 -9.14 -15.85
CA THR A 37 -14.39 -7.79 -15.35
C THR A 37 -14.47 -6.79 -16.51
N PRO A 38 -15.36 -5.77 -16.45
CA PRO A 38 -15.43 -4.74 -17.47
C PRO A 38 -14.09 -4.01 -17.65
N LYS A 39 -13.77 -3.62 -18.88
CA LYS A 39 -12.53 -2.90 -19.20
C LYS A 39 -12.41 -1.60 -18.41
N GLU A 40 -13.53 -0.90 -18.25
CA GLU A 40 -13.63 0.36 -17.52
C GLU A 40 -13.21 0.15 -16.05
N ARG A 41 -13.66 -0.95 -15.44
CA ARG A 41 -13.30 -1.30 -14.06
C ARG A 41 -11.80 -1.57 -13.91
N ILE A 42 -11.20 -2.25 -14.89
CA ILE A 42 -9.75 -2.49 -14.92
C ILE A 42 -8.97 -1.19 -15.09
N GLN A 43 -9.46 -0.27 -15.93
CA GLN A 43 -8.88 1.06 -16.11
C GLN A 43 -8.95 1.89 -14.82
N GLU A 44 -10.09 1.90 -14.14
CA GLU A 44 -10.24 2.59 -12.84
C GLU A 44 -9.22 2.10 -11.80
N ILE A 45 -9.00 0.78 -11.73
CA ILE A 45 -8.00 0.17 -10.83
C ILE A 45 -6.60 0.69 -11.15
N ALA A 46 -6.22 0.71 -12.44
CA ALA A 46 -4.93 1.20 -12.87
C ALA A 46 -4.75 2.70 -12.57
N GLU A 47 -5.75 3.52 -12.90
CA GLU A 47 -5.73 4.97 -12.65
C GLU A 47 -5.66 5.29 -11.17
N SER A 48 -6.46 4.62 -10.34
CA SER A 48 -6.43 4.78 -8.88
C SER A 48 -5.05 4.47 -8.32
N THR A 49 -4.42 3.39 -8.82
CA THR A 49 -3.07 3.00 -8.40
C THR A 49 -2.04 4.06 -8.76
N LEU A 50 -2.03 4.56 -10.00
CA LEU A 50 -1.12 5.62 -10.44
C LEU A 50 -1.35 6.96 -9.70
N ASN A 51 -2.58 7.21 -9.25
CA ASN A 51 -2.92 8.39 -8.47
C ASN A 51 -2.45 8.29 -7.01
N LEU A 52 -2.44 7.10 -6.44
CA LEU A 52 -2.07 6.86 -5.03
C LEU A 52 -0.58 6.55 -4.86
N ILE A 53 0.06 5.91 -5.83
CA ILE A 53 1.43 5.41 -5.75
C ILE A 53 2.29 6.21 -6.73
N LYS A 54 3.08 7.16 -6.21
CA LYS A 54 3.88 8.08 -7.05
C LYS A 54 5.38 7.93 -6.79
N PRO A 55 6.22 8.14 -7.82
CA PRO A 55 7.66 8.27 -7.65
C PRO A 55 8.01 9.39 -6.66
N GLY A 56 9.04 9.17 -5.85
CA GLY A 56 9.53 10.16 -4.87
C GLY A 56 8.78 10.18 -3.53
N MET A 57 7.73 9.36 -3.36
CA MET A 57 7.13 9.11 -2.06
C MET A 57 8.08 8.32 -1.16
N ASN A 58 8.11 8.64 0.13
CA ASN A 58 8.84 7.84 1.11
C ASN A 58 8.04 6.57 1.50
N ILE A 59 8.68 5.65 2.24
CA ILE A 59 8.09 4.36 2.64
C ILE A 59 6.77 4.54 3.43
N GLU A 60 6.68 5.53 4.31
CA GLU A 60 5.48 5.77 5.13
C GLU A 60 4.32 6.34 4.29
N GLU A 61 4.63 7.22 3.32
CA GLU A 61 3.65 7.76 2.36
C GLU A 61 3.14 6.70 1.39
N LEU A 62 4.05 5.86 0.87
CA LEU A 62 3.71 4.73 0.01
C LEU A 62 2.80 3.75 0.74
N TYR A 63 3.16 3.39 1.98
CA TYR A 63 2.35 2.51 2.80
C TYR A 63 0.96 3.10 3.06
N GLY A 64 0.90 4.34 3.56
CA GLY A 64 -0.36 5.01 3.87
C GLY A 64 -1.26 5.21 2.65
N SER A 65 -0.70 5.31 1.45
CA SER A 65 -1.47 5.40 0.19
C SER A 65 -1.88 4.03 -0.33
N ALA A 66 -0.98 3.04 -0.24
CA ALA A 66 -1.22 1.67 -0.67
C ALA A 66 -2.34 0.98 0.09
N VAL A 67 -2.44 1.21 1.40
CA VAL A 67 -3.54 0.66 2.21
C VAL A 67 -4.91 1.23 1.86
N LYS A 68 -5.02 2.23 0.97
CA LYS A 68 -6.30 2.76 0.47
C LYS A 68 -6.68 2.20 -0.90
N LEU A 69 -5.83 1.38 -1.52
CA LEU A 69 -6.08 0.85 -2.85
C LEU A 69 -7.39 0.05 -2.91
N ASP A 70 -7.72 -0.65 -1.83
CA ASP A 70 -8.93 -1.47 -1.73
C ASP A 70 -10.20 -0.68 -1.36
N ASP A 71 -10.11 0.59 -0.94
CA ASP A 71 -11.26 1.37 -0.45
C ASP A 71 -12.39 1.50 -1.48
N ARG A 72 -12.03 1.56 -2.78
CA ARG A 72 -12.98 1.61 -3.91
C ARG A 72 -12.90 0.38 -4.82
N HIS A 73 -11.91 -0.46 -4.59
CA HIS A 73 -11.58 -1.61 -5.42
C HIS A 73 -11.27 -2.82 -4.54
N SER A 74 -12.32 -3.48 -4.03
CA SER A 74 -12.18 -4.67 -3.18
C SER A 74 -11.33 -5.78 -3.81
N GLU A 75 -11.20 -5.79 -5.13
CA GLU A 75 -10.31 -6.66 -5.91
C GLU A 75 -8.83 -6.52 -5.50
N LEU A 76 -8.44 -5.35 -4.96
CA LEU A 76 -7.08 -5.07 -4.48
C LEU A 76 -6.86 -5.44 -3.01
N ALA A 77 -7.86 -5.94 -2.29
CA ALA A 77 -7.69 -6.36 -0.89
C ALA A 77 -6.53 -7.34 -0.67
N PRO A 78 -6.30 -8.37 -1.52
CA PRO A 78 -5.14 -9.26 -1.38
C PRO A 78 -3.79 -8.53 -1.53
N VAL A 79 -3.73 -7.52 -2.40
CA VAL A 79 -2.54 -6.70 -2.63
C VAL A 79 -2.25 -5.85 -1.39
N VAL A 80 -3.27 -5.18 -0.85
CA VAL A 80 -3.16 -4.41 0.39
C VAL A 80 -2.66 -5.29 1.53
N PHE A 81 -3.19 -6.49 1.67
CA PHE A 81 -2.79 -7.44 2.70
C PHE A 81 -1.30 -7.82 2.58
N LYS A 82 -0.83 -8.09 1.36
CA LYS A 82 0.58 -8.40 1.10
C LYS A 82 1.49 -7.21 1.38
N ILE A 83 1.07 -6.00 1.05
CA ILE A 83 1.81 -4.77 1.33
C ILE A 83 1.94 -4.55 2.83
N MET A 84 0.89 -4.81 3.60
CA MET A 84 0.93 -4.74 5.06
C MET A 84 1.92 -5.72 5.66
N LYS A 85 1.91 -6.96 5.18
CA LYS A 85 2.88 -7.99 5.59
C LYS A 85 4.31 -7.58 5.25
N GLU A 86 4.56 -7.18 4.01
CA GLU A 86 5.89 -6.77 3.55
C GLU A 86 6.41 -5.57 4.37
N TYR A 87 5.52 -4.62 4.66
CA TYR A 87 5.87 -3.45 5.45
C TYR A 87 6.27 -3.82 6.87
N GLU A 88 5.52 -4.72 7.52
CA GLU A 88 5.81 -5.21 8.86
C GLU A 88 7.10 -6.03 8.91
N GLU A 89 7.32 -6.93 7.94
CA GLU A 89 8.46 -7.84 7.89
C GLU A 89 9.78 -7.13 7.54
N LYS A 90 9.76 -6.17 6.60
CA LYS A 90 10.98 -5.51 6.14
C LYS A 90 11.37 -4.28 6.92
N PHE A 91 10.41 -3.56 7.51
CA PHE A 91 10.69 -2.24 8.07
C PHE A 91 10.54 -2.16 9.60
N GLU A 92 10.24 -3.27 10.29
CA GLU A 92 10.15 -3.48 11.76
C GLU A 92 9.28 -2.49 12.57
N LYS A 93 8.83 -1.39 11.96
CA LYS A 93 7.97 -0.37 12.53
C LYS A 93 6.55 -0.92 12.53
N LYS A 94 6.17 -1.54 13.64
CA LYS A 94 4.80 -1.95 14.00
C LYS A 94 3.79 -1.02 13.31
N ALA A 95 2.86 -1.53 12.50
CA ALA A 95 1.85 -0.72 11.79
C ALA A 95 1.12 0.31 12.69
N LEU A 96 1.11 0.07 14.02
CA LEU A 96 0.69 0.99 15.07
C LEU A 96 1.44 2.33 15.13
N VAL A 97 2.71 2.40 14.67
CA VAL A 97 3.49 3.63 14.56
C VAL A 97 2.86 4.56 13.52
N HIS A 98 2.45 4.01 12.37
CA HIS A 98 1.77 4.80 11.34
C HIS A 98 0.38 5.24 11.79
N VAL A 99 -0.37 4.37 12.49
CA VAL A 99 -1.61 4.77 13.17
C VAL A 99 -1.36 5.91 14.14
N SER A 100 -0.30 5.83 14.94
CA SER A 100 0.07 6.89 15.90
C SER A 100 0.44 8.19 15.19
N GLN A 101 1.08 8.12 14.02
CA GLN A 101 1.40 9.28 13.19
C GLN A 101 0.12 9.93 12.63
N LEU A 102 -0.80 9.14 12.06
CA LEU A 102 -2.09 9.63 11.56
C LEU A 102 -2.94 10.28 12.65
N VAL A 103 -2.92 9.73 13.88
CA VAL A 103 -3.58 10.32 15.05
C VAL A 103 -2.95 11.66 15.41
N LYS A 104 -1.62 11.77 15.40
CA LYS A 104 -0.91 13.04 15.67
C LYS A 104 -1.19 14.11 14.61
N GLU A 105 -1.41 13.69 13.37
CA GLU A 105 -1.77 14.57 12.24
C GLU A 105 -3.27 14.93 12.20
N GLY A 106 -4.06 14.45 13.17
CA GLY A 106 -5.51 14.69 13.25
C GLY A 106 -6.33 13.89 12.24
N ASN A 107 -5.72 12.90 11.57
CA ASN A 107 -6.35 12.09 10.54
C ASN A 107 -7.00 10.83 11.12
N PHE A 108 -7.99 11.03 12.00
CA PHE A 108 -8.60 9.96 12.79
C PHE A 108 -9.33 8.92 11.94
N ASP A 109 -9.99 9.32 10.85
CA ASP A 109 -10.71 8.39 9.96
C ASP A 109 -9.75 7.37 9.33
N LYS A 110 -8.64 7.87 8.76
CA LYS A 110 -7.60 7.00 8.19
C LYS A 110 -6.93 6.14 9.24
N ALA A 111 -6.71 6.67 10.44
CA ALA A 111 -6.15 5.90 11.55
C ALA A 111 -7.09 4.74 11.95
N GLN A 112 -8.41 5.00 12.02
CA GLN A 112 -9.41 4.00 12.37
C GLN A 112 -9.47 2.87 11.33
N ASP A 113 -9.50 3.23 10.04
CA ASP A 113 -9.54 2.22 8.97
C ASP A 113 -8.26 1.40 8.91
N MET A 114 -7.11 2.05 9.14
CA MET A 114 -5.83 1.37 9.25
C MET A 114 -5.81 0.35 10.39
N VAL A 115 -6.32 0.71 11.57
CA VAL A 115 -6.42 -0.21 12.72
C VAL A 115 -7.31 -1.41 12.39
N LYS A 116 -8.46 -1.21 11.74
CA LYS A 116 -9.34 -2.31 11.34
C LYS A 116 -8.61 -3.29 10.43
N LYS A 117 -7.88 -2.80 9.43
CA LYS A 117 -7.11 -3.64 8.49
C LYS A 117 -6.02 -4.42 9.21
N VAL A 118 -5.32 -3.80 10.17
CA VAL A 118 -4.28 -4.48 10.98
C VAL A 118 -4.87 -5.56 11.88
N LEU A 119 -6.02 -5.30 12.50
CA LEU A 119 -6.71 -6.29 13.35
C LEU A 119 -7.22 -7.47 12.54
N LEU A 120 -7.80 -7.22 11.35
CA LEU A 120 -8.19 -8.26 10.41
C LEU A 120 -6.99 -9.12 10.00
N PHE A 121 -5.86 -8.47 9.68
CA PHE A 121 -4.61 -9.17 9.36
C PHE A 121 -4.17 -10.12 10.47
N LYS A 122 -4.09 -9.62 11.71
CA LYS A 122 -3.71 -10.41 12.90
C LYS A 122 -4.68 -11.55 13.24
N SER A 123 -5.93 -11.48 12.78
CA SER A 123 -6.91 -12.54 12.98
C SER A 123 -6.85 -13.67 11.95
N LEU A 124 -6.19 -13.41 10.81
CA LEU A 124 -6.04 -14.32 9.69
C LEU A 124 -4.63 -14.93 9.58
N SER A 125 -3.69 -14.47 10.42
CA SER A 125 -2.31 -14.96 10.54
C SER A 125 -2.13 -15.85 11.76
#